data_AF-A0A4Y2GWI5-F1
#
_entry.id   AF-A0A4Y2GWI5-F1
#
_cell.length_a   1.000
_cell.length_b   1.000
_cell.length_c   1.000
_cell.angle_alpha   90.00
_cell.angle_beta   90.00
_cell.angle_gamma   90.00
#
_symmetry.space_group_name_H-M   'P 1'
#
loop_
_entity.id
_entity.type
_entity.pdbx_description
1 polymer ?
#
loop_
_entity_poly.entity_id
_entity_poly.type
_entity_poly.pdbx_seq_one_letter_code
_entity_poly.pdbx_strand_id
1 'polypeptide(L)'
;MGFSTDLQDSFSHEALVGLQDAELRLLENMRKCVLLRAKCDRDYASALTMVSAQAQKLDQSKELEGSFIARAWYAISEEMETMSRIIRRNADSLISCTVEAINSLMSEKRALKKTYIEEHDALHRELNRLVGRKVFFIQQVVLTTKKVGNR
;
A
#
# COMPACT_ATOMS: atom_id res chain seq x y z
N MET A 1 22.84 8.53 -11.29
CA MET A 1 21.43 8.93 -11.12
C MET A 1 20.98 8.39 -9.79
N GLY A 2 20.62 9.27 -8.88
CA GLY A 2 20.29 8.92 -7.51
C GLY A 2 19.91 10.17 -6.73
N PHE A 3 18.98 10.03 -5.78
CA PHE A 3 18.48 11.16 -5.00
C PHE A 3 19.59 11.96 -4.31
N SER A 4 20.68 11.31 -3.90
CA SER A 4 21.82 11.98 -3.25
C SER A 4 22.62 12.94 -4.15
N THR A 5 22.59 12.76 -5.48
CA THR A 5 23.30 13.63 -6.44
C THR A 5 22.39 14.60 -7.15
N ASP A 6 21.12 14.23 -7.33
CA ASP A 6 20.18 14.93 -8.22
C ASP A 6 19.16 15.80 -7.44
N LEU A 7 19.01 15.60 -6.12
CA LEU A 7 17.97 16.21 -5.28
C LEU A 7 18.52 16.97 -4.04
N GLN A 8 19.51 17.84 -4.21
CA GLN A 8 20.13 18.56 -3.07
C GLN A 8 19.45 19.88 -2.69
N ASP A 9 18.46 20.34 -3.46
CA ASP A 9 17.78 21.61 -3.19
C ASP A 9 16.47 21.45 -2.40
N SER A 10 15.91 22.58 -1.93
CA SER A 10 14.65 22.60 -1.16
C SER A 10 13.45 22.12 -1.98
N PHE A 11 13.45 22.38 -3.29
CA PHE A 11 12.38 21.96 -4.19
C PHE A 11 12.32 20.44 -4.30
N SER A 12 13.49 19.80 -4.32
CA SER A 12 13.64 18.36 -4.37
C SER A 12 13.16 17.68 -3.09
N HIS A 13 13.39 18.30 -1.94
CA HIS A 13 12.82 17.84 -0.67
C HIS A 13 11.28 17.86 -0.71
N GLU A 14 10.68 18.98 -1.09
CA GLU A 14 9.22 19.11 -1.20
C GLU A 14 8.63 18.10 -2.19
N ALA A 15 9.28 17.90 -3.34
CA ALA A 15 8.87 16.92 -4.34
C ALA A 15 8.90 15.49 -3.77
N LEU A 16 9.93 15.14 -3.01
CA LEU A 16 10.05 13.82 -2.39
C LEU A 16 9.00 13.59 -1.30
N VAL A 17 8.73 14.58 -0.46
CA VAL A 17 7.64 14.53 0.54
C VAL A 17 6.29 14.36 -0.16
N GLY A 18 6.05 15.11 -1.23
CA GLY A 18 4.84 15.03 -2.04
C GLY A 18 4.65 13.66 -2.71
N LEU A 19 5.74 13.05 -3.20
CA LEU A 19 5.72 11.68 -3.73
C LEU A 19 5.32 10.67 -2.65
N GLN A 20 5.90 10.76 -1.45
CA GLN A 20 5.55 9.86 -0.34
C GLN A 20 4.06 9.97 0.04
N ASP A 21 3.49 11.17 -0.02
CA ASP A 21 2.05 11.39 0.17
C ASP A 21 1.20 10.76 -0.94
N ALA A 22 1.64 10.86 -2.20
CA ALA A 22 0.96 10.24 -3.32
C ALA A 22 0.97 8.71 -3.20
N GLU A 23 2.10 8.12 -2.81
CA GLU A 23 2.23 6.69 -2.59
C GLU A 23 1.37 6.20 -1.38
N LEU A 24 1.24 7.00 -0.31
CA LEU A 24 0.30 6.69 0.78
C LEU A 24 -1.15 6.67 0.31
N ARG A 25 -1.55 7.61 -0.55
CA ARG A 25 -2.89 7.60 -1.18
C ARG A 25 -3.08 6.38 -2.09
N LEU A 26 -2.05 6.00 -2.84
CA LEU A 26 -2.07 4.80 -3.67
C LEU A 26 -2.28 3.54 -2.83
N LEU A 27 -1.54 3.39 -1.71
CA LEU A 27 -1.71 2.25 -0.80
C LEU A 27 -3.15 2.17 -0.24
N GLU A 28 -3.74 3.29 0.15
CA GLU A 28 -5.14 3.32 0.61
C GLU A 28 -6.12 2.93 -0.51
N ASN A 29 -5.88 3.37 -1.75
CA ASN A 29 -6.69 2.97 -2.90
C ASN A 29 -6.55 1.47 -3.21
N MET A 30 -5.33 0.92 -3.14
CA MET A 30 -5.08 -0.51 -3.29
C MET A 30 -5.82 -1.31 -2.22
N ARG A 31 -5.76 -0.87 -0.95
CA ARG A 31 -6.48 -1.49 0.16
C ARG A 31 -7.98 -1.56 -0.09
N LYS A 32 -8.60 -0.44 -0.50
CA LYS A 32 -10.03 -0.38 -0.84
C LYS A 32 -10.39 -1.30 -2.00
N CYS A 33 -9.54 -1.36 -3.03
CA CYS A 33 -9.72 -2.25 -4.17
C CYS A 33 -9.72 -3.72 -3.75
N VAL A 34 -8.75 -4.14 -2.93
CA VAL A 34 -8.66 -5.53 -2.44
C VAL A 34 -9.86 -5.87 -1.53
N LEU A 35 -10.28 -4.95 -0.66
CA LEU A 35 -11.49 -5.15 0.16
C LEU A 35 -12.75 -5.30 -0.69
N LEU A 36 -12.91 -4.48 -1.73
CA LEU A 36 -14.04 -4.59 -2.65
C LEU A 36 -13.99 -5.93 -3.41
N ARG A 37 -12.81 -6.34 -3.86
CA ARG A 37 -12.62 -7.63 -4.53
C ARG A 37 -13.02 -8.79 -3.62
N ALA A 38 -12.53 -8.81 -2.38
CA ALA A 38 -12.88 -9.84 -1.42
C ALA A 38 -14.38 -9.88 -1.12
N LYS A 39 -15.05 -8.72 -1.06
CA LYS A 39 -16.51 -8.65 -0.94
C LYS A 39 -17.20 -9.31 -2.14
N CYS A 40 -16.84 -8.92 -3.36
CA CYS A 40 -17.41 -9.51 -4.58
C CYS A 40 -17.20 -11.02 -4.65
N ASP A 41 -16.02 -11.50 -4.28
CA ASP A 41 -15.72 -12.94 -4.26
C ASP A 41 -16.57 -13.69 -3.21
N ARG A 42 -16.83 -13.10 -2.03
CA ARG A 42 -17.74 -13.69 -1.01
C ARG A 42 -19.18 -13.74 -1.49
N ASP A 43 -19.67 -12.66 -2.08
CA ASP A 43 -21.03 -12.58 -2.63
C ASP A 43 -21.21 -13.61 -3.76
N TYR A 44 -20.22 -13.74 -4.65
CA TYR A 44 -20.22 -14.74 -5.71
C TYR A 44 -20.16 -16.18 -5.18
N ALA A 45 -19.29 -16.46 -4.20
CA ALA A 45 -19.23 -17.77 -3.57
C ALA A 45 -20.55 -18.16 -2.92
N SER A 46 -21.24 -17.23 -2.25
CA SER A 46 -22.57 -17.47 -1.66
C SER A 46 -23.61 -17.79 -2.74
N ALA A 47 -23.64 -17.05 -3.83
CA ALA A 47 -24.54 -17.31 -4.95
C ALA A 47 -24.27 -18.69 -5.57
N LEU A 48 -23.00 -19.06 -5.74
CA LEU A 48 -22.61 -20.35 -6.30
C LEU A 48 -23.01 -21.53 -5.40
N THR A 49 -22.86 -21.39 -4.07
CA THR A 49 -23.37 -22.39 -3.11
C THR A 49 -24.88 -22.55 -3.22
N MET A 50 -25.65 -21.47 -3.40
CA MET A 50 -27.11 -21.57 -3.59
C MET A 50 -27.46 -22.32 -4.89
N VAL A 51 -26.74 -22.05 -5.98
CA VAL A 51 -26.93 -22.75 -7.26
C VAL A 51 -26.61 -24.24 -7.12
N SER A 52 -25.49 -24.59 -6.48
CA SER A 52 -25.12 -26.00 -6.23
C SER A 52 -26.18 -26.71 -5.39
N ALA A 53 -26.63 -26.10 -4.29
CA ALA A 53 -27.67 -26.68 -3.44
C ALA A 53 -29.00 -26.89 -4.18
N GLN A 54 -29.35 -25.99 -5.10
CA GLN A 54 -30.54 -26.16 -5.94
C GLN A 54 -30.35 -27.30 -6.96
N ALA A 55 -29.15 -27.42 -7.54
CA ALA A 55 -28.82 -28.47 -8.50
C ALA A 55 -28.90 -29.87 -7.88
N GLN A 56 -28.50 -30.02 -6.61
CA GLN A 56 -28.55 -31.28 -5.87
C GLN A 56 -29.98 -31.75 -5.53
N LYS A 57 -30.98 -30.86 -5.47
CA LYS A 57 -32.37 -31.25 -5.20
C LYS A 57 -33.01 -32.04 -6.34
N LEU A 58 -32.54 -31.83 -7.58
CA LEU A 58 -33.06 -32.49 -8.78
C LEU A 58 -32.65 -33.97 -8.87
N ASP A 59 -31.67 -34.39 -8.07
CA ASP A 59 -31.05 -35.72 -8.13
C ASP A 59 -31.75 -36.78 -7.26
N GLN A 60 -32.79 -36.41 -6.50
CA GLN A 60 -33.50 -37.33 -5.61
C GLN A 60 -34.63 -38.12 -6.30
N SER A 61 -34.75 -38.05 -7.63
CA SER A 61 -35.78 -38.78 -8.36
C SER A 61 -35.38 -40.24 -8.60
N LYS A 62 -36.18 -41.18 -8.09
CA LYS A 62 -36.04 -42.62 -8.38
C LYS A 62 -36.13 -42.94 -9.88
N GLU A 63 -36.75 -42.07 -10.68
CA GLU A 63 -36.88 -42.24 -12.13
C GLU A 63 -35.54 -42.11 -12.86
N LEU A 64 -34.53 -41.51 -12.23
CA LEU A 64 -33.21 -41.27 -12.81
C LEU A 64 -32.15 -42.28 -12.34
N GLU A 65 -32.55 -43.34 -11.65
CA GLU A 65 -31.63 -44.38 -11.17
C GLU A 65 -30.85 -45.02 -12.33
N GLY A 66 -29.52 -45.06 -12.22
CA GLY A 66 -28.61 -45.56 -13.26
C GLY A 66 -28.29 -44.58 -14.40
N SER A 67 -28.97 -43.42 -14.47
CA SER A 67 -28.74 -42.42 -15.53
C SER A 67 -27.31 -41.85 -15.49
N PHE A 68 -26.64 -41.86 -16.64
CA PHE A 68 -25.33 -41.18 -16.81
C PHE A 68 -25.48 -39.66 -16.82
N ILE A 69 -26.61 -39.14 -17.29
CA ILE A 69 -26.89 -37.70 -17.30
C ILE A 69 -27.06 -37.19 -15.86
N ALA A 70 -27.79 -37.93 -15.02
CA ALA A 70 -27.94 -37.58 -13.61
C ALA A 70 -26.59 -37.57 -12.88
N ARG A 71 -25.76 -38.59 -13.10
CA ARG A 71 -24.37 -38.64 -12.57
C ARG A 71 -23.52 -37.46 -13.02
N ALA A 72 -23.57 -37.10 -14.29
CA ALA A 72 -22.82 -35.94 -14.81
C ALA A 72 -23.30 -34.64 -14.16
N TRP A 73 -24.61 -34.48 -13.98
CA TRP A 73 -25.20 -33.33 -13.29
C TRP A 73 -24.78 -33.25 -11.81
N TYR A 74 -24.78 -34.37 -11.11
CA TYR A 74 -24.27 -34.46 -9.74
C TYR A 74 -22.81 -34.01 -9.65
N ALA A 75 -21.95 -34.54 -10.53
CA ALA A 75 -20.54 -34.15 -10.58
C ALA A 75 -20.36 -32.64 -10.82
N ILE A 76 -21.11 -32.06 -11.77
CA ILE A 76 -21.10 -30.60 -12.01
C ILE A 76 -21.53 -29.83 -10.75
N SER A 77 -22.53 -30.33 -10.02
CA SER A 77 -23.03 -29.72 -8.79
C SER A 77 -21.99 -29.73 -7.67
N GLU A 78 -21.28 -30.84 -7.48
CA GLU A 78 -20.18 -30.94 -6.51
C GLU A 78 -18.99 -30.04 -6.87
N GLU A 79 -18.66 -29.93 -8.16
CA GLU A 79 -17.60 -29.03 -8.63
C GLU A 79 -17.95 -27.57 -8.37
N MET A 80 -19.22 -27.16 -8.57
CA MET A 80 -19.68 -25.81 -8.21
C MET A 80 -19.52 -25.52 -6.71
N GLU A 81 -19.84 -26.47 -5.83
CA GLU A 81 -19.65 -26.29 -4.37
C GLU A 81 -18.17 -26.34 -3.96
N THR A 82 -17.34 -27.07 -4.69
CA THR A 82 -15.89 -27.03 -4.46
C THR A 82 -15.31 -25.67 -4.87
N MET A 83 -15.75 -25.14 -6.02
CA MET A 83 -15.35 -23.82 -6.50
C MET A 83 -15.79 -22.70 -5.53
N SER A 84 -17.03 -22.76 -5.00
CA SER A 84 -17.54 -21.78 -4.04
C SER A 84 -16.65 -21.72 -2.77
N ARG A 85 -16.23 -22.88 -2.25
CA ARG A 85 -15.33 -22.98 -1.09
C ARG A 85 -13.96 -22.39 -1.36
N ILE A 86 -13.38 -22.65 -2.54
CA ILE A 86 -12.07 -22.10 -2.93
C ILE A 86 -12.14 -20.58 -3.04
N ILE A 87 -13.16 -20.04 -3.72
CA ILE A 87 -13.33 -18.59 -3.88
C ILE A 87 -13.49 -17.90 -2.54
N ARG A 88 -14.30 -18.47 -1.63
CA ARG A 88 -14.47 -17.95 -0.28
C ARG A 88 -13.14 -17.92 0.49
N ARG A 89 -12.37 -19.01 0.46
CA ARG A 89 -11.05 -19.08 1.10
C ARG A 89 -10.07 -18.05 0.52
N ASN A 90 -10.09 -17.83 -0.78
CA ASN A 90 -9.26 -16.81 -1.43
C ASN A 90 -9.64 -15.40 -0.96
N ALA A 91 -10.94 -15.11 -0.85
CA ALA A 91 -11.42 -13.84 -0.31
C ALA A 91 -10.98 -13.62 1.14
N ASP A 92 -11.05 -14.65 1.98
CA ASP A 92 -10.58 -14.59 3.35
C ASP A 92 -9.05 -14.34 3.41
N SER A 93 -8.27 -14.98 2.55
CA SER A 93 -6.82 -14.76 2.45
C SER A 93 -6.45 -13.37 1.95
N LEU A 94 -7.22 -12.79 1.02
CA LEU A 94 -7.04 -11.39 0.61
C LEU A 94 -7.20 -10.44 1.81
N ILE A 95 -8.16 -10.72 2.69
CA ILE A 95 -8.41 -9.91 3.88
C ILE A 95 -7.31 -10.13 4.93
N SER A 96 -7.01 -11.38 5.31
CA SER A 96 -6.09 -11.67 6.41
C SER A 96 -4.61 -11.56 6.03
N CYS A 97 -4.24 -11.65 4.76
CA CYS A 97 -2.84 -11.56 4.35
C CYS A 97 -2.58 -10.26 3.60
N THR A 98 -3.31 -9.99 2.52
CA THR A 98 -2.98 -8.86 1.63
C THR A 98 -3.36 -7.51 2.26
N VAL A 99 -4.55 -7.38 2.83
CA VAL A 99 -4.97 -6.13 3.48
C VAL A 99 -4.13 -5.84 4.72
N GLU A 100 -3.79 -6.86 5.51
CA GLU A 100 -2.88 -6.71 6.65
C GLU A 100 -1.49 -6.24 6.22
N ALA A 101 -0.91 -6.84 5.18
CA ALA A 101 0.37 -6.39 4.63
C ALA A 101 0.34 -4.94 4.14
N ILE A 102 -0.74 -4.52 3.46
CA ILE A 102 -0.91 -3.12 3.03
C ILE A 102 -0.99 -2.19 4.25
N ASN A 103 -1.73 -2.55 5.30
CA ASN A 103 -1.83 -1.74 6.52
C ASN A 103 -0.45 -1.58 7.20
N SER A 104 0.33 -2.66 7.29
CA SER A 104 1.69 -2.62 7.84
C SER A 104 2.58 -1.69 7.01
N LEU A 105 2.57 -1.84 5.68
CA LEU A 105 3.35 -0.99 4.78
C LEU A 105 2.96 0.49 4.88
N MET A 106 1.67 0.80 5.03
CA MET A 106 1.21 2.17 5.25
C MET A 106 1.73 2.75 6.58
N SER A 107 1.75 1.94 7.64
CA SER A 107 2.28 2.34 8.95
C SER A 107 3.79 2.63 8.87
N GLU A 108 4.56 1.69 8.31
CA GLU A 108 6.00 1.81 8.11
C GLU A 108 6.34 3.04 7.26
N LYS A 109 5.62 3.24 6.15
CA LYS A 109 5.84 4.39 5.27
C LYS A 109 5.58 5.73 5.95
N ARG A 110 4.54 5.82 6.81
CA ARG A 110 4.30 7.03 7.63
C ARG A 110 5.43 7.28 8.62
N ALA A 111 5.93 6.23 9.27
CA ALA A 111 7.05 6.34 10.19
C ALA A 111 8.32 6.80 9.47
N LEU A 112 8.65 6.17 8.33
CA LEU A 112 9.81 6.54 7.50
C LEU A 112 9.70 7.98 6.98
N LYS A 113 8.52 8.41 6.51
CA LYS A 113 8.27 9.79 6.10
C LYS A 113 8.57 10.77 7.23
N LYS A 114 8.05 10.48 8.43
CA LYS A 114 8.28 11.32 9.62
C LYS A 114 9.77 11.43 9.93
N THR A 115 10.48 10.31 10.03
CA THR A 115 11.92 10.30 10.29
C THR A 115 12.70 11.05 9.21
N TYR A 116 12.36 10.85 7.94
CA TYR A 116 13.00 11.58 6.84
C TYR A 116 12.88 13.11 6.98
N ILE A 117 11.67 13.61 7.30
CA ILE A 117 11.44 15.05 7.49
C ILE A 117 12.23 15.56 8.70
N GLU A 118 12.18 14.85 9.83
CA GLU A 118 12.88 15.25 11.06
C GLU A 118 14.40 15.35 10.86
N GLU A 119 14.99 14.36 10.17
CA GLU A 119 16.43 14.35 9.84
C GLU A 119 16.79 15.47 8.85
N HIS A 120 15.97 15.67 7.82
CA HIS A 120 16.18 16.75 6.86
C HIS A 120 16.16 18.13 7.55
N ASP A 121 15.17 18.38 8.42
CA ASP A 121 15.06 19.63 9.17
C ASP A 121 16.20 19.83 10.18
N ALA A 122 16.68 18.75 10.80
CA ALA A 122 17.85 18.79 11.70
C ALA A 122 19.12 19.20 10.93
N LEU A 123 19.39 18.57 9.79
CA LEU A 123 20.52 18.90 8.93
C LEU A 123 20.44 20.32 8.38
N HIS A 124 19.26 20.74 7.92
CA HIS A 124 19.06 22.07 7.36
C HIS A 124 19.26 23.16 8.42
N ARG A 125 18.80 22.94 9.67
CA ARG A 125 19.08 23.84 10.80
C ARG A 125 20.57 23.95 11.11
N GLU A 126 21.27 22.83 11.14
CA GLU A 126 22.72 22.82 11.43
C GLU A 126 23.52 23.51 10.32
N LEU A 127 23.16 23.29 9.05
CA LEU A 127 23.76 23.98 7.91
C LEU A 127 23.58 25.49 8.03
N ASN A 128 22.36 25.97 8.29
CA ASN A 128 22.07 27.39 8.44
C ASN A 128 22.85 28.01 9.62
N ARG A 129 23.00 27.28 10.73
CA ARG A 129 23.82 27.70 11.87
C ARG A 129 25.30 27.88 11.48
N LEU A 130 25.87 26.92 10.74
CA LEU A 130 27.26 26.97 10.30
C LEU A 130 27.52 28.07 9.26
N VAL A 131 26.60 28.25 8.31
CA VAL A 131 26.67 29.34 7.31
C VAL A 131 26.60 30.69 8.00
N GLY A 132 25.65 30.89 8.93
CA GLY A 132 25.56 32.13 9.72
C GLY A 132 26.83 32.45 10.51
N ARG A 133 27.44 31.44 11.15
CA ARG A 133 28.74 31.59 11.84
C ARG A 133 29.86 32.02 10.90
N LYS A 134 29.95 31.42 9.71
CA LYS A 134 30.95 31.79 8.70
C LYS A 134 30.77 33.24 8.23
N VAL A 135 29.53 33.65 7.94
CA VAL A 135 29.23 35.03 7.53
C VAL A 135 29.63 36.03 8.61
N PHE A 136 29.26 35.75 9.88
CA PHE A 136 29.64 36.60 11.00
C PHE A 136 31.16 36.70 11.18
N PHE A 137 31.88 35.58 11.06
CA PHE A 137 33.34 35.55 11.15
C PHE A 137 33.99 36.39 10.04
N ILE A 138 33.55 36.24 8.78
CA ILE A 138 34.05 37.04 7.66
C ILE A 138 33.79 38.53 7.90
N GLN A 139 32.59 38.88 8.39
CA GLN A 139 32.24 40.27 8.65
C GLN A 139 33.10 40.89 9.77
N GLN A 140 33.41 40.13 10.83
CA GLN A 140 34.36 40.56 11.84
C GLN A 140 35.77 40.77 11.29
N VAL A 141 36.28 39.85 10.45
CA VAL A 141 37.60 39.97 9.82
C VAL A 141 37.67 41.20 8.90
N VAL A 142 36.62 41.48 8.13
CA VAL A 142 36.54 42.68 7.27
C VAL A 142 36.51 43.96 8.12
N LEU A 143 35.80 43.96 9.24
CA LEU A 143 35.73 45.13 10.14
C LEU A 143 37.07 45.38 10.86
N THR A 144 37.79 44.34 11.28
CA THR A 144 39.11 44.49 11.91
C THR A 144 40.18 44.93 10.91
N THR A 145 40.19 44.38 9.69
CA THR A 145 41.13 44.81 8.63
C THR A 145 40.92 46.27 8.22
N LYS A 146 39.65 46.73 8.07
CA LYS A 146 39.36 48.17 7.82
C LYS A 146 39.80 49.09 8.97
N LYS A 147 39.74 48.65 10.22
CA LYS A 147 40.23 49.42 11.38
C LYS A 147 41.76 49.50 11.48
N VAL A 148 42.47 48.55 10.89
CA VAL A 148 43.95 48.51 10.89
C VAL A 148 44.53 49.32 9.72
N GLY A 149 43.89 49.33 8.56
CA GLY A 149 44.36 50.10 7.38
C GLY A 149 44.08 51.62 7.40
N ASN A 150 43.38 52.13 8.42
CA ASN A 150 43.06 53.55 8.60
C ASN A 150 43.92 54.21 9.71
N ARG A 151 45.00 53.55 10.15
CA ARG A 151 46.07 54.10 11.00
C ARG A 151 47.36 54.13 10.21
#